data_AF-A0A819FY68-F1
#
_entry.id   AF-A0A819FY68-F1
#
_cell.length_a   1.000
_cell.length_b   1.000
_cell.length_c   1.000
_cell.angle_alpha   90.00
_cell.angle_beta   90.00
_cell.angle_gamma   90.00
#
_symmetry.space_group_name_H-M   'P 1'
#
loop_
_entity.id
_entity.type
_entity.pdbx_description
1 polymer ?
#
loop_
_entity_poly.entity_id
_entity_poly.type
_entity_poly.pdbx_seq_one_letter_code
_entity_poly.pdbx_strand_id
1 'polypeptide(L)'
;TTIDPNLFDLSTGHVFHAEILKYQIPFNENENNSNEFITNSDVLLIGFHHAAFDRASRSIFFNDLCFAYNTNAILEEDGDESLQYIDYSIHERLIDMSTSREFWYSELEEYNLESPLSLPADRHRLPNDTRSSSASVTQVSFDNEISQSFLDYASIHHVTPFQLGLTILYAFLFKLTHGDDDLCISCLNANRYRNELQNLIGMFVSTLPYRAQLSSHWSFDDLVKYVRAKCFSILEHSHYPLQHILAGLHVNQSNISFLETMYDFITISSHSDELSLDGASFKQVSLEQSSEVAKFDFMLTFIYNPLLENNRLSFHLTCSHDLFDEITVRNIGRRLEYCFQQLFSSNQTINRIDTCVTSISKIGLILPEETQEMEDIIFCRQSHVINEGMFI
;
A
#
# COMPACT_ATOMS: atom_id res chain seq x y z
N THR A 1 25.12 7.52 5.09
CA THR A 1 25.91 6.62 4.23
C THR A 1 25.06 6.31 3.01
N THR A 2 25.43 6.85 1.84
CA THR A 2 24.72 6.61 0.58
C THR A 2 25.04 5.20 0.10
N ILE A 3 24.00 4.36 -0.05
CA ILE A 3 24.07 3.01 -0.60
C ILE A 3 24.64 3.09 -2.03
N ASP A 4 25.71 2.36 -2.31
CA ASP A 4 26.38 2.35 -3.63
C ASP A 4 25.39 1.87 -4.71
N PRO A 5 25.15 2.65 -5.79
CA PRO A 5 24.29 2.21 -6.90
C PRO A 5 24.79 0.94 -7.62
N ASN A 6 26.03 0.50 -7.38
CA ASN A 6 26.57 -0.76 -7.91
C ASN A 6 26.28 -2.00 -7.04
N LEU A 7 25.48 -1.89 -5.98
CA LEU A 7 25.18 -3.01 -5.07
C LEU A 7 24.46 -4.19 -5.73
N PHE A 8 23.77 -3.95 -6.85
CA PHE A 8 23.06 -4.99 -7.58
C PHE A 8 23.40 -4.92 -9.06
N ASP A 9 23.61 -6.09 -9.67
CA ASP A 9 23.81 -6.24 -11.11
C ASP A 9 23.03 -7.46 -11.59
N LEU A 10 21.88 -7.18 -12.22
CA LEU A 10 20.98 -8.18 -12.78
C LEU A 10 21.64 -8.98 -13.91
N SER A 11 22.60 -8.40 -14.63
CA SER A 11 23.26 -9.05 -15.76
C SER A 11 24.20 -10.18 -15.32
N THR A 12 24.75 -10.06 -14.10
CA THR A 12 25.62 -11.06 -13.47
C THR A 12 24.90 -11.92 -12.43
N GLY A 13 23.61 -11.67 -12.18
CA GLY A 13 22.80 -12.37 -11.17
C GLY A 13 23.07 -11.91 -9.74
N HIS A 14 23.79 -10.80 -9.55
CA HIS A 14 24.06 -10.22 -8.23
C HIS A 14 22.83 -9.44 -7.73
N VAL A 15 21.86 -10.17 -7.17
CA VAL A 15 20.56 -9.65 -6.70
C VAL A 15 20.41 -9.67 -5.18
N PHE A 16 21.45 -10.09 -4.47
CA PHE A 16 21.49 -10.20 -3.01
C PHE A 16 22.82 -9.65 -2.50
N HIS A 17 22.76 -8.95 -1.38
CA HIS A 17 23.93 -8.44 -0.69
C HIS A 17 23.71 -8.54 0.82
N ALA A 18 24.75 -8.95 1.55
CA ALA A 18 24.75 -8.91 3.00
C ALA A 18 26.10 -8.40 3.52
N GLU A 19 26.07 -7.49 4.49
CA GLU A 19 27.24 -6.89 5.10
C GLU A 19 27.01 -6.68 6.60
N ILE A 20 28.08 -6.82 7.40
CA ILE A 20 28.06 -6.45 8.82
C ILE A 20 28.81 -5.12 8.96
N LEU A 21 28.08 -4.06 9.26
CA LEU A 21 28.64 -2.76 9.57
C LEU A 21 29.10 -2.76 11.03
N LYS A 22 30.42 -2.82 11.22
CA LYS A 22 31.04 -2.76 12.55
C LYS A 22 31.05 -1.33 13.08
N TYR A 23 30.53 -1.13 14.29
CA TYR A 23 30.65 0.17 14.94
C TYR A 23 32.05 0.31 15.55
N GLN A 24 32.96 0.99 14.86
CA GLN A 24 34.30 1.26 15.39
C GLN A 24 34.25 2.42 16.39
N ILE A 25 34.61 2.13 17.64
CA ILE A 25 34.95 3.18 18.62
C ILE A 25 36.30 3.76 18.20
N PRO A 26 36.46 5.10 18.11
CA PRO A 26 37.75 5.70 17.78
C PRO A 26 38.77 5.38 18.88
N PHE A 27 39.74 4.53 18.55
CA PHE A 27 40.98 4.23 19.27
C PHE A 27 40.89 3.74 20.74
N ASN A 28 41.26 2.47 20.94
CA ASN A 28 42.06 2.06 22.09
C ASN A 28 43.06 0.98 21.63
N GLU A 29 44.36 1.24 21.76
CA GLU A 29 45.48 0.49 21.16
C GLU A 29 45.69 -0.95 21.68
N ASN A 30 44.72 -1.59 22.34
CA ASN A 30 44.96 -2.85 23.07
C ASN A 30 43.96 -3.99 22.84
N GLU A 31 43.17 -4.00 21.76
CA GLU A 31 42.28 -5.15 21.46
C GLU A 31 42.49 -5.69 20.05
N ASN A 32 43.51 -6.51 19.87
CA ASN A 32 43.72 -7.27 18.62
C ASN A 32 42.71 -8.43 18.42
N ASN A 33 41.75 -8.63 19.33
CA ASN A 33 40.77 -9.73 19.28
C ASN A 33 39.29 -9.29 19.17
N SER A 34 38.97 -8.00 19.19
CA SER A 34 37.56 -7.53 19.20
C SER A 34 36.90 -7.50 17.81
N ASN A 35 37.63 -7.80 16.74
CA ASN A 35 37.07 -7.82 15.38
C ASN A 35 36.39 -9.16 14.97
N GLU A 36 36.56 -10.25 15.73
CA GLU A 36 35.96 -11.55 15.37
C GLU A 36 34.47 -11.67 15.75
N PHE A 37 33.99 -10.95 16.77
CA PHE A 37 32.63 -11.11 17.31
C PHE A 37 31.71 -9.94 16.97
N ILE A 38 30.42 -10.23 16.73
CA ILE A 38 29.36 -9.23 16.57
C ILE A 38 29.06 -8.61 17.94
N THR A 39 28.98 -7.29 17.99
CA THR A 39 28.60 -6.54 19.19
C THR A 39 27.21 -5.94 19.04
N ASN A 40 26.60 -5.51 20.16
CA ASN A 40 25.28 -4.89 20.17
C ASN A 40 25.20 -3.56 19.39
N SER A 41 26.35 -2.99 19.00
CA SER A 41 26.43 -1.76 18.20
C SER A 41 26.60 -2.01 16.71
N ASP A 42 26.85 -3.27 16.30
CA ASP A 42 26.99 -3.63 14.90
C ASP A 42 25.63 -3.71 14.21
N VAL A 43 25.62 -3.45 12.90
CA VAL A 43 24.40 -3.53 12.08
C VAL A 43 24.57 -4.59 11.01
N LEU A 44 23.66 -5.55 10.97
CA LEU A 44 23.54 -6.49 9.85
C LEU A 44 22.68 -5.85 8.75
N LEU A 45 23.31 -5.55 7.62
CA LEU A 45 22.63 -5.07 6.42
C LEU A 45 22.37 -6.26 5.50
N ILE A 46 21.10 -6.44 5.09
CA ILE A 46 20.71 -7.41 4.08
C ILE A 46 19.86 -6.69 3.03
N GLY A 47 20.31 -6.74 1.78
CA GLY A 47 19.65 -6.12 0.64
C GLY A 47 19.30 -7.16 -0.43
N PHE A 48 18.10 -7.06 -0.97
CA PHE A 48 17.65 -7.84 -2.12
C PHE A 48 17.17 -6.90 -3.22
N HIS A 49 17.47 -7.23 -4.47
CA HIS A 49 16.87 -6.57 -5.61
C HIS A 49 15.43 -7.10 -5.80
N HIS A 50 14.45 -6.19 -5.89
CA HIS A 50 13.02 -6.57 -5.91
C HIS A 50 12.62 -7.45 -7.11
N ALA A 51 13.41 -7.46 -8.18
CA ALA A 51 13.22 -8.37 -9.33
C ALA A 51 13.34 -9.86 -8.99
N ALA A 52 13.98 -10.22 -7.88
CA ALA A 52 14.16 -11.60 -7.44
C ALA A 52 13.48 -11.91 -6.09
N PHE A 53 12.92 -10.90 -5.43
CA PHE A 53 12.50 -11.00 -4.04
C PHE A 53 11.28 -10.11 -3.76
N ASP A 54 10.20 -10.70 -3.27
CA ASP A 54 8.99 -9.99 -2.88
C ASP A 54 8.81 -9.90 -1.34
N ARG A 55 7.72 -9.25 -0.91
CA ARG A 55 7.44 -9.05 0.52
C ARG A 55 7.28 -10.37 1.28
N ALA A 56 6.62 -11.36 0.68
CA ALA A 56 6.39 -12.66 1.32
C ALA A 56 7.68 -13.48 1.43
N SER A 57 8.60 -13.32 0.47
CA SER A 57 9.94 -13.90 0.50
C SER A 57 10.73 -13.50 1.74
N ARG A 58 10.46 -12.30 2.31
CA ARG A 58 11.11 -11.80 3.52
C ARG A 58 10.93 -12.74 4.71
N SER A 59 9.70 -13.13 5.02
CA SER A 59 9.43 -14.01 6.17
C SER A 59 9.98 -15.42 5.94
N ILE A 60 9.93 -15.92 4.70
CA ILE A 60 10.48 -17.23 4.33
C ILE A 60 12.00 -17.23 4.57
N PHE A 61 12.70 -16.27 3.97
CA PHE A 61 14.15 -16.12 4.11
C PHE A 61 14.62 -16.03 5.57
N PHE A 62 13.95 -15.22 6.39
CA PHE A 62 14.36 -15.06 7.78
C PHE A 62 14.08 -16.30 8.63
N ASN A 63 12.99 -17.03 8.36
CA ASN A 63 12.73 -18.31 9.01
C ASN A 63 13.81 -19.34 8.66
N ASP A 64 14.16 -19.44 7.38
CA ASP A 64 15.19 -20.35 6.89
C ASP A 64 16.57 -20.00 7.45
N LEU A 65 16.91 -18.71 7.50
CA LEU A 65 18.15 -18.20 8.08
C LEU A 65 18.25 -18.53 9.58
N CYS A 66 17.19 -18.26 10.34
CA CYS A 66 17.11 -18.61 11.76
C CYS A 66 17.30 -20.11 11.98
N PHE A 67 16.61 -20.94 11.21
CA PHE A 67 16.72 -22.39 11.32
C PHE A 67 18.14 -22.86 11.00
N ALA A 68 18.69 -22.42 9.87
CA ALA A 68 20.00 -22.82 9.41
C ALA A 68 21.10 -22.46 10.41
N TYR A 69 21.04 -21.25 10.94
CA TYR A 69 22.02 -20.77 11.90
C TYR A 69 21.93 -21.50 13.25
N ASN A 70 20.72 -21.69 13.77
CA ASN A 70 20.53 -22.23 15.13
C ASN A 70 20.72 -23.75 15.20
N THR A 71 20.43 -24.46 14.11
CA THR A 71 20.51 -25.93 14.08
C THR A 71 21.77 -26.43 13.39
N ASN A 72 22.49 -25.55 12.67
CA ASN A 72 23.57 -25.92 11.75
C ASN A 72 23.12 -27.00 10.73
N ALA A 73 21.84 -26.95 10.33
CA ALA A 73 21.21 -27.84 9.36
C ALA A 73 20.34 -27.02 8.41
N ILE A 74 20.21 -27.45 7.17
CA ILE A 74 19.28 -26.83 6.21
C ILE A 74 17.91 -27.47 6.44
N LEU A 75 16.83 -26.69 6.37
CA LEU A 75 15.48 -27.28 6.33
C LEU A 75 15.46 -28.29 5.18
N GLU A 76 15.03 -29.53 5.43
CA GLU A 76 14.92 -30.51 4.36
C GLU A 76 13.96 -29.96 3.30
N GLU A 77 14.49 -29.57 2.15
CA GLU A 77 13.69 -29.46 0.94
C GLU A 77 13.17 -30.87 0.61
N ASP A 78 11.96 -30.96 0.06
CA ASP A 78 11.38 -32.22 -0.41
C ASP A 78 12.20 -32.80 -1.59
N GLY A 79 13.41 -33.29 -1.33
CA GLY A 79 14.30 -33.95 -2.28
C GLY A 79 14.70 -33.12 -3.51
N ASP A 80 15.28 -33.83 -4.49
CA ASP A 80 15.72 -33.32 -5.81
C ASP A 80 14.55 -32.84 -6.72
N GLU A 81 13.32 -32.80 -6.18
CA GLU A 81 12.07 -32.42 -6.86
C GLU A 81 11.42 -31.16 -6.25
N SER A 82 12.16 -30.39 -5.44
CA SER A 82 11.65 -29.15 -4.84
C SER A 82 11.30 -28.12 -5.93
N LEU A 83 10.07 -27.59 -5.88
CA LEU A 83 9.59 -26.61 -6.85
C LEU A 83 10.43 -25.33 -6.73
N GLN A 84 11.01 -24.85 -7.84
CA GLN A 84 11.78 -23.61 -7.85
C GLN A 84 11.02 -22.48 -8.57
N TYR A 85 11.43 -21.24 -8.32
CA TYR A 85 10.86 -20.08 -9.01
C TYR A 85 11.00 -20.16 -10.54
N ILE A 86 12.06 -20.84 -11.03
CA ILE A 86 12.24 -21.07 -12.47
C ILE A 86 11.14 -21.98 -13.05
N ASP A 87 10.68 -22.98 -12.31
CA ASP A 87 9.61 -23.88 -12.73
C ASP A 87 8.29 -23.12 -12.84
N TYR A 88 8.00 -22.27 -11.85
CA TYR A 88 6.89 -21.32 -11.91
C TYR A 88 6.98 -20.43 -13.17
N SER A 89 8.14 -19.84 -13.42
CA SER A 89 8.38 -18.93 -14.55
C SER A 89 8.28 -19.62 -15.92
N ILE A 90 8.56 -20.92 -15.99
CA ILE A 90 8.38 -21.73 -17.20
C ILE A 90 6.90 -22.09 -17.35
N HIS A 91 6.25 -22.53 -16.27
CA HIS A 91 4.83 -22.88 -16.27
C HIS A 91 3.94 -21.71 -16.72
N GLU A 92 4.19 -20.49 -16.22
CA GLU A 92 3.46 -19.28 -16.59
C GLU A 92 3.53 -18.98 -18.10
N ARG A 93 4.64 -19.33 -18.77
CA ARG A 93 4.80 -19.15 -20.22
C ARG A 93 4.10 -20.22 -21.07
N LEU A 94 3.86 -21.40 -20.50
CA LEU A 94 3.33 -22.56 -21.23
C LEU A 94 1.81 -22.69 -21.13
N ILE A 95 1.22 -22.14 -20.06
CA ILE A 95 -0.22 -22.21 -19.84
C ILE A 95 -0.99 -21.29 -20.80
N ASP A 96 -2.13 -21.78 -21.29
CA ASP A 96 -3.04 -20.96 -22.09
C ASP A 96 -3.79 -19.98 -21.20
N MET A 97 -3.57 -18.68 -21.44
CA MET A 97 -4.20 -17.58 -20.72
C MET A 97 -5.20 -16.80 -21.60
N SER A 98 -5.72 -17.41 -22.67
CA SER A 98 -6.64 -16.77 -23.61
C SER A 98 -7.88 -16.18 -22.93
N THR A 99 -8.51 -16.91 -22.01
CA THR A 99 -9.65 -16.42 -21.22
C THR A 99 -9.28 -15.20 -20.37
N SER A 100 -8.12 -15.23 -19.70
CA SER A 100 -7.67 -14.09 -18.87
C SER A 100 -7.32 -12.88 -19.71
N ARG A 101 -6.74 -13.08 -20.90
CA ARG A 101 -6.52 -11.99 -21.87
C ARG A 101 -7.85 -11.34 -22.26
N GLU A 102 -8.86 -12.13 -22.63
CA GLU A 102 -10.17 -11.62 -23.03
C GLU A 102 -10.85 -10.85 -21.89
N PHE A 103 -10.79 -11.38 -20.67
CA PHE A 103 -11.24 -10.67 -19.47
C PHE A 103 -10.57 -9.31 -19.34
N TRP A 104 -9.23 -9.24 -19.35
CA TRP A 104 -8.51 -7.98 -19.14
C TRP A 104 -8.74 -6.94 -20.22
N TYR A 105 -8.89 -7.38 -21.48
CA TYR A 105 -9.19 -6.46 -22.58
C TYR A 105 -10.61 -5.90 -22.45
N SER A 106 -11.58 -6.71 -22.06
CA SER A 106 -12.95 -6.23 -21.79
C SER A 106 -13.03 -5.35 -20.56
N GLU A 107 -12.33 -5.70 -19.48
CA GLU A 107 -12.32 -4.96 -18.21
C GLU A 107 -11.79 -3.53 -18.37
N LEU A 108 -10.79 -3.34 -19.23
CA LEU A 108 -10.16 -2.05 -19.50
C LEU A 108 -10.65 -1.39 -20.79
N GLU A 109 -11.62 -2.00 -21.47
CA GLU A 109 -12.20 -1.44 -22.69
C GLU A 109 -12.85 -0.08 -22.39
N GLU A 110 -12.64 0.91 -23.26
CA GLU A 110 -13.16 2.28 -23.10
C GLU A 110 -12.60 3.06 -21.89
N TYR A 111 -11.75 2.46 -21.05
CA TYR A 111 -11.09 3.22 -19.98
C TYR A 111 -10.00 4.13 -20.57
N ASN A 112 -9.95 5.39 -20.13
CA ASN A 112 -8.89 6.31 -20.54
C ASN A 112 -7.60 6.05 -19.73
N LEU A 113 -6.79 5.12 -20.23
CA LEU A 113 -5.54 4.67 -19.60
C LEU A 113 -4.48 5.76 -19.46
N GLU A 114 -4.59 6.85 -20.21
CA GLU A 114 -3.62 7.95 -20.20
C GLU A 114 -4.05 9.14 -19.32
N SER A 115 -5.31 9.17 -18.85
CA SER A 115 -5.80 10.26 -18.02
C SER A 115 -5.61 9.94 -16.54
N PRO A 116 -4.78 10.70 -15.80
CA PRO A 116 -4.67 10.53 -14.36
C PRO A 116 -5.95 10.89 -13.64
N LEU A 117 -6.13 10.27 -12.47
CA LEU A 117 -7.16 10.68 -11.53
C LEU A 117 -6.96 12.16 -11.21
N SER A 118 -8.05 12.92 -11.19
CA SER A 118 -8.04 14.34 -10.87
C SER A 118 -7.88 14.57 -9.37
N LEU A 119 -6.76 14.14 -8.82
CA LEU A 119 -6.39 14.32 -7.41
C LEU A 119 -6.01 15.79 -7.15
N PRO A 120 -6.23 16.30 -5.91
CA PRO A 120 -5.89 17.67 -5.54
C PRO A 120 -4.38 17.81 -5.31
N ALA A 121 -3.60 17.64 -6.38
CA ALA A 121 -2.16 17.87 -6.39
C ALA A 121 -1.85 19.37 -6.40
N ASP A 122 -0.75 19.76 -5.75
CA ASP A 122 -0.29 21.15 -5.71
C ASP A 122 0.40 21.55 -7.02
N ARG A 123 0.87 20.55 -7.79
CA ARG A 123 1.62 20.71 -9.03
C ARG A 123 1.19 19.66 -10.05
N HIS A 124 1.37 19.98 -11.34
CA HIS A 124 1.17 19.04 -12.44
C HIS A 124 2.52 18.53 -12.94
N ARG A 125 2.59 17.23 -13.26
CA ARG A 125 3.77 16.64 -13.89
C ARG A 125 3.85 17.08 -15.35
N LEU A 126 5.00 17.60 -15.76
CA LEU A 126 5.28 17.82 -17.18
C LEU A 126 5.87 16.55 -17.81
N PRO A 127 5.66 16.29 -19.12
CA PRO A 127 6.11 15.06 -19.77
C PRO A 127 7.61 14.74 -19.66
N ASN A 128 8.45 15.75 -19.41
CA ASN A 128 9.91 15.63 -19.36
C ASN A 128 10.48 15.70 -17.93
N ASP A 129 9.62 15.74 -16.91
CA ASP A 129 10.09 15.84 -15.52
C ASP A 129 10.71 14.52 -15.08
N THR A 130 11.92 14.59 -14.52
CA THR A 130 12.54 13.47 -13.82
C THR A 130 11.83 13.23 -12.49
N ARG A 131 11.30 12.03 -12.27
CA ARG A 131 10.69 11.63 -11.00
C ARG A 131 11.75 11.62 -9.89
N SER A 132 11.54 12.40 -8.84
CA SER A 132 12.35 12.29 -7.63
C SER A 132 11.86 11.16 -6.74
N SER A 133 12.72 10.66 -5.85
CA SER A 133 12.34 9.66 -4.84
C SER A 133 11.75 10.29 -3.58
N SER A 134 11.65 11.62 -3.50
CA SER A 134 11.18 12.33 -2.31
C SER A 134 9.68 12.12 -2.09
N ALA A 135 9.28 11.79 -0.87
CA ALA A 135 7.87 11.62 -0.50
C ALA A 135 7.38 12.69 0.48
N SER A 136 6.11 13.05 0.31
CA SER A 136 5.28 13.67 1.35
C SER A 136 4.41 12.59 1.97
N VAL A 137 4.38 12.51 3.31
CA VAL A 137 3.77 11.38 4.03
C VAL A 137 2.82 11.85 5.11
N THR A 138 1.74 11.11 5.30
CA THR A 138 0.96 11.15 6.52
C THR A 138 0.61 9.74 7.00
N GLN A 139 0.67 9.54 8.30
CA GLN A 139 0.31 8.29 8.96
C GLN A 139 -0.76 8.58 10.00
N VAL A 140 -1.81 7.77 10.00
CA VAL A 140 -2.89 7.83 10.99
C VAL A 140 -3.05 6.44 11.60
N SER A 141 -3.10 6.39 12.93
CA SER A 141 -3.44 5.18 13.67
C SER A 141 -4.82 5.33 14.26
N PHE A 142 -5.72 4.39 13.98
CA PHE A 142 -7.05 4.39 14.54
C PHE A 142 -7.04 3.85 15.97
N ASP A 143 -8.01 4.29 16.77
CA ASP A 143 -8.26 3.72 18.09
C ASP A 143 -8.85 2.30 17.99
N ASN A 144 -9.01 1.66 19.15
CA ASN A 144 -9.56 0.31 19.24
C ASN A 144 -10.99 0.23 18.69
N GLU A 145 -11.79 1.27 18.94
CA GLU A 145 -13.20 1.29 18.58
C GLU A 145 -13.37 1.25 17.06
N ILE A 146 -12.71 2.15 16.34
CA ILE A 146 -12.76 2.19 14.87
C ILE A 146 -12.15 0.92 14.28
N SER A 147 -11.01 0.45 14.84
CA SER A 147 -10.34 -0.76 14.37
C SER A 147 -11.26 -1.98 14.47
N GLN A 148 -11.93 -2.18 15.61
CA GLN A 148 -12.82 -3.30 15.83
C GLN A 148 -14.10 -3.18 14.98
N SER A 149 -14.71 -1.99 14.91
CA SER A 149 -15.89 -1.74 14.08
C SER A 149 -15.63 -2.01 12.59
N PHE A 150 -14.44 -1.67 12.09
CA PHE A 150 -14.03 -1.99 10.72
C PHE A 150 -13.95 -3.51 10.49
N LEU A 151 -13.35 -4.27 11.42
CA LEU A 151 -13.23 -5.72 11.32
C LEU A 151 -14.59 -6.42 11.46
N ASP A 152 -15.44 -5.96 12.38
CA ASP A 152 -16.79 -6.47 12.58
C ASP A 152 -17.64 -6.22 11.34
N TYR A 153 -17.56 -5.02 10.75
CA TYR A 153 -18.24 -4.70 9.50
C TYR A 153 -17.76 -5.63 8.37
N ALA A 154 -16.44 -5.82 8.21
CA ALA A 154 -15.91 -6.74 7.21
C ALA A 154 -16.47 -8.17 7.39
N SER A 155 -16.52 -8.64 8.63
CA SER A 155 -17.07 -9.96 9.00
C SER A 155 -18.57 -10.08 8.68
N ILE A 156 -19.38 -9.11 9.09
CA ILE A 156 -20.84 -9.06 8.88
C ILE A 156 -21.18 -9.06 7.38
N HIS A 157 -20.43 -8.30 6.58
CA HIS A 157 -20.66 -8.19 5.14
C HIS A 157 -19.96 -9.30 4.32
N HIS A 158 -19.28 -10.23 5.00
CA HIS A 158 -18.54 -11.34 4.39
C HIS A 158 -17.53 -10.86 3.33
N VAL A 159 -16.77 -9.81 3.66
CA VAL A 159 -15.69 -9.24 2.85
C VAL A 159 -14.37 -9.29 3.61
N THR A 160 -13.27 -9.28 2.89
CA THR A 160 -11.94 -9.20 3.52
C THR A 160 -11.63 -7.76 3.94
N PRO A 161 -10.73 -7.54 4.92
CA PRO A 161 -10.21 -6.21 5.25
C PRO A 161 -9.66 -5.44 4.04
N PHE A 162 -8.99 -6.13 3.11
CA PHE A 162 -8.54 -5.56 1.84
C PHE A 162 -9.72 -5.04 1.00
N GLN A 163 -10.78 -5.85 0.83
CA GLN A 163 -11.96 -5.44 0.05
C GLN A 163 -12.68 -4.25 0.68
N LEU A 164 -12.78 -4.22 2.01
CA LEU A 164 -13.40 -3.10 2.72
C LEU A 164 -12.55 -1.83 2.63
N GLY A 165 -11.24 -1.92 2.83
CA GLY A 165 -10.32 -0.79 2.66
C GLY A 165 -10.33 -0.23 1.23
N LEU A 166 -10.38 -1.11 0.23
CA LEU A 166 -10.54 -0.74 -1.18
C LEU A 166 -11.88 -0.03 -1.45
N THR A 167 -12.97 -0.51 -0.84
CA THR A 167 -14.29 0.13 -0.92
C THR A 167 -14.25 1.55 -0.36
N ILE A 168 -13.63 1.74 0.80
CA ILE A 168 -13.46 3.07 1.40
C ILE A 168 -12.61 3.96 0.49
N LEU A 169 -11.54 3.42 -0.10
CA LEU A 169 -10.71 4.18 -1.05
C LEU A 169 -11.52 4.61 -2.28
N TYR A 170 -12.34 3.75 -2.88
CA TYR A 170 -13.21 4.15 -4.00
C TYR A 170 -14.22 5.22 -3.61
N ALA A 171 -14.89 5.06 -2.47
CA ALA A 171 -15.83 6.08 -1.97
C ALA A 171 -15.11 7.43 -1.71
N PHE A 172 -13.91 7.37 -1.14
CA PHE A 172 -13.07 8.53 -0.88
C PHE A 172 -12.60 9.20 -2.18
N LEU A 173 -12.06 8.44 -3.12
CA LEU A 173 -11.60 8.94 -4.42
C LEU A 173 -12.74 9.53 -5.21
N PHE A 174 -13.90 8.87 -5.29
CA PHE A 174 -15.11 9.41 -5.93
C PHE A 174 -15.44 10.81 -5.41
N LYS A 175 -15.34 11.02 -4.09
CA LYS A 175 -15.57 12.34 -3.49
C LYS A 175 -14.43 13.32 -3.75
N LEU A 176 -13.18 12.85 -3.73
CA LEU A 176 -11.98 13.64 -3.90
C LEU A 176 -11.81 14.15 -5.34
N THR A 177 -12.25 13.38 -6.33
CA THR A 177 -12.20 13.70 -7.76
C THR A 177 -13.51 14.34 -8.27
N HIS A 178 -14.30 14.93 -7.37
CA HIS A 178 -15.54 15.65 -7.70
C HIS A 178 -16.64 14.80 -8.36
N GLY A 179 -16.71 13.51 -8.05
CA GLY A 179 -17.74 12.60 -8.51
C GLY A 179 -17.40 11.84 -9.78
N ASP A 180 -16.11 11.74 -10.13
CA ASP A 180 -15.63 10.85 -11.18
C ASP A 180 -16.05 9.40 -10.86
N ASP A 181 -16.83 8.83 -11.76
CA ASP A 181 -17.47 7.54 -11.58
C ASP A 181 -16.78 6.40 -12.33
N ASP A 182 -15.69 6.64 -13.07
CA ASP A 182 -14.87 5.59 -13.68
C ASP A 182 -13.43 5.65 -13.15
N LEU A 183 -13.19 4.96 -12.04
CA LEU A 183 -11.93 5.01 -11.32
C LEU A 183 -11.10 3.74 -11.58
N CYS A 184 -9.84 3.87 -11.95
CA CYS A 184 -8.91 2.74 -12.00
C CYS A 184 -7.72 2.99 -11.09
N ILE A 185 -7.49 2.06 -10.16
CA ILE A 185 -6.35 2.10 -9.25
C ILE A 185 -5.53 0.82 -9.37
N SER A 186 -4.26 0.90 -9.03
CA SER A 186 -3.40 -0.28 -8.98
C SER A 186 -3.45 -0.95 -7.60
N CYS A 187 -3.56 -2.27 -7.56
CA CYS A 187 -3.44 -3.05 -6.32
C CYS A 187 -2.27 -4.04 -6.41
N LEU A 188 -1.65 -4.34 -5.25
CA LEU A 188 -0.65 -5.41 -5.15
C LEU A 188 -1.32 -6.76 -4.86
N ASN A 189 -1.10 -7.73 -5.74
CA ASN A 189 -1.56 -9.09 -5.56
C ASN A 189 -0.35 -10.01 -5.32
N ALA A 190 -0.37 -10.77 -4.22
CA ALA A 190 0.75 -11.65 -3.86
C ALA A 190 0.95 -12.81 -4.85
N ASN A 191 -0.09 -13.22 -5.58
CA ASN A 191 -0.06 -14.28 -6.60
C ASN A 191 0.52 -15.63 -6.13
N ARG A 192 0.45 -15.92 -4.83
CA ARG A 192 0.81 -17.22 -4.23
C ARG A 192 -0.45 -18.06 -3.98
N TYR A 193 -1.15 -18.38 -5.08
CA TYR A 193 -2.49 -18.97 -5.07
C TYR A 193 -2.51 -20.49 -4.86
N ARG A 194 -1.36 -21.18 -4.99
CA ARG A 194 -1.22 -22.59 -4.65
C ARG A 194 -0.32 -22.75 -3.42
N ASN A 195 -0.56 -23.80 -2.65
CA ASN A 195 0.18 -24.06 -1.41
C ASN A 195 1.69 -24.22 -1.68
N GLU A 196 2.04 -24.84 -2.81
CA GLU A 196 3.43 -25.07 -3.23
C GLU A 196 4.17 -23.74 -3.49
N LEU A 197 3.45 -22.65 -3.78
CA LEU A 197 4.03 -21.33 -4.01
C LEU A 197 4.18 -20.52 -2.71
N GLN A 198 3.53 -20.92 -1.60
CA GLN A 198 3.50 -20.09 -0.39
C GLN A 198 4.86 -20.00 0.30
N ASN A 199 5.70 -21.03 0.17
CA ASN A 199 7.01 -21.11 0.84
C ASN A 199 8.21 -20.90 -0.11
N LEU A 200 7.98 -20.40 -1.33
CA LEU A 200 9.06 -20.16 -2.29
C LEU A 200 9.60 -18.72 -2.22
N ILE A 201 10.92 -18.56 -2.22
CA ILE A 201 11.54 -17.25 -2.44
C ILE A 201 11.45 -16.90 -3.93
N GLY A 202 10.96 -15.70 -4.25
CA GLY A 202 10.82 -15.24 -5.64
C GLY A 202 10.01 -13.96 -5.77
N MET A 203 9.85 -13.50 -7.02
CA MET A 203 9.07 -12.30 -7.34
C MET A 203 7.67 -12.68 -7.86
N PHE A 204 6.74 -12.98 -6.96
CA PHE A 204 5.38 -13.37 -7.34
C PHE A 204 4.43 -12.19 -7.41
N VAL A 205 4.69 -11.14 -6.61
CA VAL A 205 3.81 -9.97 -6.51
C VAL A 205 3.57 -9.35 -7.89
N SER A 206 2.30 -9.19 -8.24
CA SER A 206 1.87 -8.49 -9.45
C SER A 206 1.11 -7.21 -9.09
N THR A 207 1.30 -6.18 -9.92
CA THR A 207 0.52 -4.96 -9.87
C THR A 207 -0.59 -5.07 -10.91
N LEU A 208 -1.85 -4.99 -10.49
CA LEU A 208 -2.99 -5.15 -11.38
C LEU A 208 -3.93 -3.94 -11.32
N PRO A 209 -4.55 -3.56 -12.45
CA PRO A 209 -5.57 -2.53 -12.45
C PRO A 209 -6.86 -3.08 -11.85
N TYR A 210 -7.43 -2.31 -10.93
CA TYR A 210 -8.76 -2.50 -10.40
C TYR A 210 -9.56 -1.30 -10.88
N ARG A 211 -10.35 -1.49 -11.94
CA ARG A 211 -11.28 -0.49 -12.46
C ARG A 211 -12.63 -0.62 -11.77
N ALA A 212 -13.26 0.49 -11.44
CA ALA A 212 -14.56 0.54 -10.81
C ALA A 212 -15.41 1.64 -11.45
N GLN A 213 -16.47 1.22 -12.13
CA GLN A 213 -17.55 2.10 -12.58
C GLN A 213 -18.57 2.23 -11.45
N LEU A 214 -18.59 3.38 -10.80
CA LEU A 214 -19.36 3.68 -9.62
C LEU A 214 -20.73 4.28 -9.99
N SER A 215 -21.68 4.23 -9.06
CA SER A 215 -22.90 5.03 -9.15
C SER A 215 -23.01 5.96 -7.96
N SER A 216 -23.25 7.24 -8.23
CA SER A 216 -23.49 8.24 -7.19
C SER A 216 -24.68 7.91 -6.27
N HIS A 217 -25.62 7.06 -6.71
CA HIS A 217 -26.78 6.65 -5.93
C HIS A 217 -26.57 5.42 -5.04
N TRP A 218 -25.46 4.70 -5.21
CA TRP A 218 -25.18 3.52 -4.41
C TRP A 218 -25.00 3.88 -2.95
N SER A 219 -25.60 3.07 -2.08
CA SER A 219 -25.24 3.06 -0.66
C SER A 219 -23.81 2.55 -0.48
N PHE A 220 -23.24 2.76 0.70
CA PHE A 220 -21.93 2.18 1.01
C PHE A 220 -21.98 0.64 0.96
N ASP A 221 -23.06 0.04 1.46
CA ASP A 221 -23.27 -1.41 1.39
C ASP A 221 -23.37 -1.94 -0.05
N ASP A 222 -23.98 -1.18 -0.97
CA ASP A 222 -24.02 -1.55 -2.39
C ASP A 222 -22.63 -1.51 -3.02
N LEU A 223 -21.83 -0.48 -2.67
CA LEU A 223 -20.44 -0.40 -3.11
C LEU A 223 -19.61 -1.56 -2.57
N VAL A 224 -19.80 -1.97 -1.31
CA VAL A 224 -19.11 -3.13 -0.71
C VAL A 224 -19.42 -4.41 -1.49
N LYS A 225 -20.70 -4.64 -1.85
CA LYS A 225 -21.10 -5.80 -2.67
C LYS A 225 -20.47 -5.76 -4.06
N TYR A 226 -20.45 -4.58 -4.69
CA TYR A 226 -19.83 -4.37 -5.99
C TYR A 226 -18.33 -4.65 -5.98
N VAL A 227 -17.59 -4.03 -5.05
CA VAL A 227 -16.14 -4.20 -4.90
C VAL A 227 -15.79 -5.66 -4.58
N ARG A 228 -16.57 -6.34 -3.73
CA ARG A 228 -16.40 -7.76 -3.47
C ARG A 228 -16.46 -8.58 -4.77
N ALA A 229 -17.51 -8.43 -5.57
CA ALA A 229 -17.67 -9.16 -6.83
C ALA A 229 -16.56 -8.84 -7.84
N LYS A 230 -16.16 -7.56 -7.92
CA LYS A 230 -15.06 -7.10 -8.77
C LYS A 230 -13.73 -7.73 -8.39
N CYS A 231 -13.40 -7.73 -7.10
CA CYS A 231 -12.19 -8.37 -6.58
C CYS A 231 -12.14 -9.87 -6.90
N PHE A 232 -13.26 -10.59 -6.78
CA PHE A 232 -13.30 -12.01 -7.15
C PHE A 232 -12.99 -12.22 -8.64
N SER A 233 -13.63 -11.43 -9.51
CA SER A 233 -13.43 -11.52 -10.96
C SER A 233 -11.96 -11.24 -11.34
N ILE A 234 -11.35 -10.21 -10.73
CA ILE A 234 -9.94 -9.89 -10.96
C ILE A 234 -9.00 -10.99 -10.45
N LEU A 235 -9.28 -11.57 -9.28
CA LEU A 235 -8.46 -12.63 -8.70
C LEU A 235 -8.43 -13.91 -9.54
N GLU A 236 -9.53 -14.24 -10.23
CA GLU A 236 -9.57 -15.38 -11.16
C GLU A 236 -8.59 -15.21 -12.34
N HIS A 237 -8.26 -13.97 -12.70
CA HIS A 237 -7.40 -13.61 -13.83
C HIS A 237 -6.09 -12.93 -13.42
N SER A 238 -5.74 -12.93 -12.12
CA SER A 238 -4.59 -12.18 -11.58
C SER A 238 -3.22 -12.71 -11.99
N HIS A 239 -3.19 -13.93 -12.53
CA HIS A 239 -1.99 -14.58 -13.05
C HIS A 239 -1.60 -14.07 -14.44
N TYR A 240 -2.47 -13.30 -15.12
CA TYR A 240 -2.15 -12.77 -16.43
C TYR A 240 -1.16 -11.60 -16.27
N PRO A 241 0.03 -11.65 -16.90
CA PRO A 241 1.05 -10.65 -16.66
C PRO A 241 0.61 -9.25 -17.08
N LEU A 242 0.85 -8.25 -16.22
CA LEU A 242 0.55 -6.85 -16.52
C LEU A 242 1.13 -6.44 -17.88
N GLN A 243 2.38 -6.82 -18.17
CA GLN A 243 3.02 -6.48 -19.46
C GLN A 243 2.23 -6.99 -20.68
N HIS A 244 1.56 -8.15 -20.57
CA HIS A 244 0.71 -8.67 -21.64
C HIS A 244 -0.63 -7.93 -21.74
N ILE A 245 -1.16 -7.40 -20.63
CA ILE A 245 -2.30 -6.48 -20.65
C ILE A 245 -1.91 -5.22 -21.43
N LEU A 246 -0.78 -4.60 -21.07
CA LEU A 246 -0.33 -3.34 -21.67
C LEU A 246 0.01 -3.48 -23.16
N ALA A 247 0.73 -4.55 -23.53
CA ALA A 247 1.08 -4.83 -24.91
C ALA A 247 -0.17 -5.02 -25.80
N GLY A 248 -1.22 -5.62 -25.25
CA GLY A 248 -2.50 -5.81 -25.92
C GLY A 248 -3.28 -4.53 -26.18
N LEU A 249 -3.18 -3.58 -25.26
CA LEU A 249 -3.86 -2.28 -25.35
C LEU A 249 -3.06 -1.25 -26.15
N HIS A 250 -1.86 -1.61 -26.64
CA HIS A 250 -0.94 -0.74 -27.38
C HIS A 250 -0.54 0.54 -26.62
N VAL A 251 -0.52 0.50 -25.29
CA VAL A 251 -0.14 1.63 -24.44
C VAL A 251 1.26 1.40 -23.85
N ASN A 252 2.12 2.42 -23.92
CA ASN A 252 3.41 2.39 -23.25
C ASN A 252 3.21 2.54 -21.75
N GLN A 253 3.90 1.71 -20.94
CA GLN A 253 3.77 1.75 -19.47
C GLN A 253 4.03 3.13 -18.87
N SER A 254 4.91 3.94 -19.47
CA SER A 254 5.20 5.32 -19.04
C SER A 254 4.01 6.27 -19.14
N ASN A 255 3.00 5.92 -19.94
CA ASN A 255 1.83 6.74 -20.21
C ASN A 255 0.59 6.25 -19.44
N ILE A 256 0.75 5.28 -18.54
CA ILE A 256 -0.38 4.64 -17.87
C ILE A 256 -0.62 5.29 -16.52
N SER A 257 -1.78 5.91 -16.42
CA SER A 257 -2.14 6.75 -15.29
C SER A 257 -2.61 5.96 -14.06
N PHE A 258 -3.23 4.78 -14.24
CA PHE A 258 -3.67 3.96 -13.10
C PHE A 258 -2.48 3.40 -12.29
N LEU A 259 -1.27 3.34 -12.87
CA LEU A 259 -0.04 2.98 -12.16
C LEU A 259 0.45 4.09 -11.22
N GLU A 260 -0.13 5.29 -11.28
CA GLU A 260 0.24 6.43 -10.44
C GLU A 260 -0.48 6.41 -9.09
N THR A 261 -1.64 5.74 -9.01
CA THR A 261 -2.44 5.58 -7.80
C THR A 261 -2.42 4.12 -7.34
N MET A 262 -1.84 3.88 -6.17
CA MET A 262 -1.59 2.54 -5.64
C MET A 262 -2.34 2.29 -4.33
N TYR A 263 -2.88 1.09 -4.20
CA TYR A 263 -3.51 0.56 -3.01
C TYR A 263 -2.81 -0.71 -2.52
N ASP A 264 -2.54 -0.78 -1.23
CA ASP A 264 -2.02 -1.98 -0.56
C ASP A 264 -2.70 -2.18 0.79
N PHE A 265 -2.80 -3.44 1.22
CA PHE A 265 -3.28 -3.81 2.55
C PHE A 265 -2.31 -4.82 3.14
N ILE A 266 -1.66 -4.45 4.23
CA ILE A 266 -0.64 -5.26 4.90
C ILE A 266 -1.21 -5.75 6.23
N THR A 267 -1.23 -7.06 6.42
CA THR A 267 -1.45 -7.67 7.73
C THR A 267 -0.11 -8.06 8.33
N ILE A 268 0.19 -7.58 9.53
CA ILE A 268 1.38 -7.97 10.28
C ILE A 268 1.07 -9.28 11.02
N SER A 269 1.44 -10.41 10.41
CA SER A 269 1.09 -11.75 10.92
C SER A 269 2.12 -12.35 11.89
N SER A 270 3.29 -11.74 12.02
CA SER A 270 4.37 -12.22 12.88
C SER A 270 5.24 -11.07 13.35
N HIS A 271 5.97 -11.27 14.45
CA HIS A 271 7.09 -10.42 14.85
C HIS A 271 8.29 -10.67 13.93
N SER A 272 8.10 -10.73 12.59
CA SER A 272 9.12 -11.05 11.58
C SER A 272 10.31 -10.08 11.55
N ASP A 273 10.33 -9.12 12.47
CA ASP A 273 11.40 -8.16 12.70
C ASP A 273 12.33 -8.57 13.86
N GLU A 274 12.01 -9.64 14.60
CA GLU A 274 12.88 -10.26 15.61
C GLU A 274 13.61 -11.46 15.02
N LEU A 275 14.78 -11.20 14.45
CA LEU A 275 15.71 -12.24 14.03
C LEU A 275 16.47 -12.73 15.28
N SER A 276 16.51 -14.04 15.53
CA SER A 276 17.27 -14.62 16.63
C SER A 276 18.25 -15.70 16.16
N LEU A 277 19.54 -15.42 16.35
CA LEU A 277 20.65 -16.25 15.90
C LEU A 277 21.52 -16.61 17.11
N ASP A 278 21.53 -17.88 17.50
CA ASP A 278 22.24 -18.46 18.66
C ASP A 278 22.07 -17.65 19.96
N GLY A 279 20.83 -17.25 20.23
CA GLY A 279 20.47 -16.46 21.41
C GLY A 279 20.74 -14.95 21.29
N ALA A 280 21.40 -14.48 20.22
CA ALA A 280 21.45 -13.06 19.89
C ALA A 280 20.10 -12.63 19.30
N SER A 281 19.52 -11.55 19.82
CA SER A 281 18.29 -10.95 19.30
C SER A 281 18.64 -9.69 18.53
N PHE A 282 18.23 -9.66 17.27
CA PHE A 282 18.37 -8.50 16.40
C PHE A 282 17.08 -7.71 16.43
N LYS A 283 17.21 -6.40 16.47
CA LYS A 283 16.09 -5.47 16.29
C LYS A 283 16.31 -4.71 15.00
N GLN A 284 15.25 -4.56 14.23
CA GLN A 284 15.29 -3.70 13.06
C GLN A 284 15.69 -2.28 13.49
N VAL A 285 16.77 -1.77 12.90
CA VAL A 285 17.19 -0.39 13.10
C VAL A 285 16.38 0.48 12.14
N SER A 286 15.43 1.24 12.66
CA SER A 286 14.79 2.32 11.89
C SER A 286 15.79 3.45 11.74
N LEU A 287 16.27 3.67 10.52
CA LEU A 287 17.07 4.87 10.23
C LEU A 287 16.12 6.07 10.28
N GLU A 288 16.25 6.88 11.33
CA GLU A 288 15.48 8.13 11.56
C GLU A 288 15.54 9.11 10.37
N GLN A 289 16.50 8.90 9.45
CA GLN A 289 16.72 9.69 8.23
C GLN A 289 16.39 8.96 6.92
N SER A 290 15.74 7.79 6.97
CA SER A 290 15.18 7.24 5.74
C SER A 290 13.98 8.10 5.33
N SER A 291 14.23 9.12 4.51
CA SER A 291 13.17 9.78 3.74
C SER A 291 12.34 8.67 3.09
N GLU A 292 11.05 8.62 3.41
CA GLU A 292 10.17 7.67 2.74
C GLU A 292 10.30 7.86 1.23
N VAL A 293 10.44 6.76 0.52
CA VAL A 293 10.67 6.79 -0.92
C VAL A 293 9.32 6.72 -1.62
N ALA A 294 8.99 7.77 -2.38
CA ALA A 294 7.83 7.74 -3.25
C ALA A 294 8.11 6.83 -4.44
N LYS A 295 7.45 5.67 -4.48
CA LYS A 295 7.46 4.75 -5.64
C LYS A 295 6.39 5.09 -6.68
N PHE A 296 5.32 5.72 -6.21
CA PHE A 296 4.13 6.11 -6.97
C PHE A 296 3.76 7.55 -6.60
N ASP A 297 2.95 8.19 -7.45
CA ASP A 297 2.53 9.57 -7.20
C ASP A 297 1.55 9.65 -6.02
N PHE A 298 0.72 8.63 -5.83
CA PHE A 298 -0.19 8.45 -4.70
C PHE A 298 -0.22 6.99 -4.26
N MET A 299 0.17 6.66 -3.03
CA MET A 299 0.11 5.30 -2.49
C MET A 299 -0.57 5.29 -1.12
N LEU A 300 -1.72 4.62 -1.03
CA LEU A 300 -2.40 4.35 0.23
C LEU A 300 -2.15 2.91 0.66
N THR A 301 -1.55 2.75 1.84
CA THR A 301 -1.33 1.45 2.47
C THR A 301 -2.07 1.38 3.78
N PHE A 302 -3.04 0.47 3.89
CA PHE A 302 -3.58 0.09 5.20
C PHE A 302 -2.68 -0.93 5.86
N ILE A 303 -2.47 -0.78 7.16
CA ILE A 303 -1.71 -1.72 7.97
C ILE A 303 -2.59 -2.18 9.12
N TYR A 304 -2.85 -3.47 9.15
CA TYR A 304 -3.53 -4.15 10.23
C TYR A 304 -2.51 -4.93 11.06
N ASN A 305 -2.39 -4.58 12.35
CA ASN A 305 -1.50 -5.27 13.27
C ASN A 305 -2.29 -5.97 14.39
N PRO A 306 -2.62 -7.27 14.23
CA PRO A 306 -3.27 -8.07 15.26
C PRO A 306 -2.38 -8.37 16.49
N LEU A 307 -1.08 -8.09 16.42
CA LEU A 307 -0.13 -8.41 17.50
C LEU A 307 -0.03 -7.31 18.55
N LEU A 308 -0.43 -6.09 18.20
CA LEU A 308 -0.52 -5.00 19.15
C LEU A 308 -1.78 -5.13 20.00
N GLU A 309 -1.72 -4.64 21.23
CA GLU A 309 -2.91 -4.49 22.06
C GLU A 309 -3.98 -3.76 21.23
N ASN A 310 -5.16 -4.38 21.11
CA ASN A 310 -6.35 -3.85 20.42
C ASN A 310 -6.39 -3.96 18.88
N ASN A 311 -5.68 -4.91 18.24
CA ASN A 311 -5.89 -5.20 16.81
C ASN A 311 -5.75 -3.94 15.92
N ARG A 312 -4.66 -3.18 16.11
CA ARG A 312 -4.57 -1.81 15.62
C ARG A 312 -4.61 -1.72 14.10
N LEU A 313 -5.59 -0.97 13.58
CA LEU A 313 -5.63 -0.54 12.19
C LEU A 313 -4.96 0.83 12.04
N SER A 314 -4.22 1.02 10.97
CA SER A 314 -3.62 2.30 10.60
C SER A 314 -3.55 2.44 9.08
N PHE A 315 -3.29 3.63 8.59
CA PHE A 315 -2.91 3.83 7.19
C PHE A 315 -1.71 4.75 7.05
N HIS A 316 -0.98 4.54 5.95
CA HIS A 316 0.08 5.41 5.48
C HIS A 316 -0.31 5.90 4.09
N LEU A 317 -0.32 7.21 3.91
CA LEU A 317 -0.45 7.83 2.61
C LEU A 317 0.90 8.45 2.26
N THR A 318 1.53 7.90 1.23
CA THR A 318 2.83 8.32 0.70
C THR A 318 2.59 8.86 -0.71
N CYS A 319 2.88 10.13 -0.94
CA CYS A 319 2.73 10.78 -2.24
C CYS A 319 4.07 11.31 -2.74
N SER A 320 4.24 11.43 -4.06
CA SER A 320 5.41 12.08 -4.63
C SER A 320 5.46 13.56 -4.21
N HIS A 321 6.57 13.98 -3.59
CA HIS A 321 6.79 15.38 -3.23
C HIS A 321 6.87 16.29 -4.47
N ASP A 322 7.12 15.73 -5.66
CA ASP A 322 7.06 16.48 -6.91
C ASP A 322 5.66 17.06 -7.17
N LEU A 323 4.61 16.40 -6.66
CA LEU A 323 3.21 16.72 -6.93
C LEU A 323 2.44 17.22 -5.70
N PHE A 324 2.78 16.71 -4.52
CA PHE A 324 2.04 16.98 -3.29
C PHE A 324 2.95 17.52 -2.19
N ASP A 325 2.60 18.67 -1.63
CA ASP A 325 3.20 19.22 -0.43
C ASP A 325 2.72 18.47 0.82
N GLU A 326 3.53 18.49 1.89
CA GLU A 326 3.21 17.80 3.14
C GLU A 326 1.87 18.23 3.74
N ILE A 327 1.51 19.51 3.60
CA ILE A 327 0.24 20.06 4.09
C ILE A 327 -0.94 19.43 3.34
N THR A 328 -0.82 19.30 2.02
CA THR A 328 -1.85 18.70 1.16
C THR A 328 -2.01 17.23 1.50
N VAL A 329 -0.92 16.47 1.60
CA VAL A 329 -0.97 15.06 2.01
C VAL A 329 -1.59 14.89 3.41
N ARG A 330 -1.20 15.72 4.38
CA ARG A 330 -1.79 15.71 5.73
C ARG A 330 -3.29 15.99 5.71
N ASN A 331 -3.73 16.96 4.91
CA ASN A 331 -5.14 17.28 4.77
C ASN A 331 -5.93 16.14 4.12
N ILE A 332 -5.40 15.50 3.08
CA ILE A 332 -6.00 14.29 2.49
C ILE A 332 -6.12 13.19 3.56
N GLY A 333 -5.07 12.97 4.36
CA GLY A 333 -5.10 12.02 5.47
C GLY A 333 -6.20 12.31 6.50
N ARG A 334 -6.32 13.57 6.96
CA ARG A 334 -7.39 13.98 7.89
C ARG A 334 -8.79 13.74 7.31
N ARG A 335 -8.98 13.99 6.01
CA ARG A 335 -10.26 13.75 5.33
C ARG A 335 -10.58 12.24 5.24
N LEU A 336 -9.58 11.41 4.98
CA LEU A 336 -9.75 9.95 4.99
C LEU A 336 -10.06 9.45 6.41
N GLU A 337 -9.35 9.93 7.43
CA GLU A 337 -9.64 9.62 8.84
C GLU A 337 -11.08 9.99 9.20
N TYR A 338 -11.56 11.17 8.77
CA TYR A 338 -12.94 11.59 8.98
C TYR A 338 -13.96 10.69 8.26
N CYS A 339 -13.62 10.12 7.09
CA CYS A 339 -14.45 9.11 6.44
C CYS A 339 -14.57 7.84 7.30
N PHE A 340 -13.47 7.38 7.90
CA PHE A 340 -13.50 6.25 8.83
C PHE A 340 -14.37 6.54 10.05
N GLN A 341 -14.25 7.74 10.63
CA GLN A 341 -15.07 8.15 11.77
C GLN A 341 -16.56 8.16 11.43
N GLN A 342 -16.97 8.67 10.26
CA GLN A 342 -18.36 8.67 9.82
C GLN A 342 -18.94 7.26 9.60
N LEU A 343 -18.10 6.30 9.20
CA LEU A 343 -18.52 4.92 8.92
C LEU A 343 -18.52 4.02 10.17
N PHE A 344 -17.52 4.17 11.04
CA PHE A 344 -17.21 3.16 12.07
C PHE A 344 -17.27 3.67 13.51
N SER A 345 -17.40 4.98 13.74
CA SER A 345 -17.52 5.49 15.11
C SER A 345 -18.92 5.22 15.71
N SER A 346 -18.94 4.93 17.00
CA SER A 346 -20.14 4.91 17.84
C SER A 346 -20.52 6.29 18.39
N ASN A 347 -19.66 7.30 18.21
CA ASN A 347 -19.86 8.64 18.75
C ASN A 347 -21.02 9.36 18.04
N GLN A 348 -22.03 9.75 18.81
CA GLN A 348 -23.22 10.45 18.32
C GLN A 348 -22.96 11.89 17.86
N THR A 349 -21.81 12.50 18.21
CA THR A 349 -21.45 13.86 17.77
C THR A 349 -20.87 13.89 16.36
N ILE A 350 -20.48 12.73 15.82
CA ILE A 350 -19.98 12.60 14.45
C ILE A 350 -21.21 12.40 13.55
N ASN A 351 -21.23 13.03 12.37
CA ASN A 351 -22.28 12.83 11.37
C ASN A 351 -22.22 11.41 10.81
N ARG A 352 -22.66 10.44 11.61
CA ARG A 352 -22.60 9.02 11.28
C ARG A 352 -23.48 8.74 10.07
N ILE A 353 -22.95 7.92 9.19
CA ILE A 353 -23.61 7.54 7.96
C ILE A 353 -24.31 6.19 8.16
N ASP A 354 -25.58 6.11 7.78
CA ASP A 354 -26.27 4.83 7.63
C ASP A 354 -25.77 4.18 6.33
N THR A 355 -24.95 3.13 6.47
CA THR A 355 -24.27 2.49 5.33
C THR A 355 -25.25 1.80 4.38
N CYS A 356 -26.44 1.46 4.84
CA CYS A 356 -27.48 0.78 4.05
C CYS A 356 -28.26 1.73 3.13
N VAL A 357 -28.37 3.01 3.51
CA VAL A 357 -29.29 3.96 2.86
C VAL A 357 -28.58 5.20 2.34
N THR A 358 -27.47 5.57 2.95
CA THR A 358 -26.77 6.80 2.59
C THR A 358 -25.90 6.57 1.37
N SER A 359 -26.17 7.35 0.33
CA SER A 359 -25.40 7.28 -0.90
C SER A 359 -23.95 7.73 -0.68
N ILE A 360 -23.00 7.11 -1.39
CA ILE A 360 -21.57 7.46 -1.33
C ILE A 360 -21.31 8.93 -1.65
N SER A 361 -22.18 9.58 -2.43
CA SER A 361 -22.10 11.01 -2.73
C SER A 361 -22.29 11.92 -1.51
N LYS A 362 -22.87 11.40 -0.42
CA LYS A 362 -23.13 12.13 0.83
C LYS A 362 -22.03 11.95 1.88
N ILE A 363 -21.02 11.12 1.63
CA ILE A 363 -19.86 11.01 2.51
C ILE A 363 -19.14 12.37 2.54
N GLY A 364 -19.03 12.94 3.74
CA GLY A 364 -18.46 14.27 3.93
C GLY A 364 -16.94 14.22 3.89
N LEU A 365 -16.32 15.06 3.06
CA LEU A 365 -14.88 15.30 3.12
C LEU A 365 -14.52 16.60 3.86
N ILE A 366 -15.48 17.49 4.11
CA ILE A 366 -15.24 18.75 4.83
C ILE A 366 -15.08 18.42 6.32
N LEU A 367 -13.98 18.85 6.91
CA LEU A 367 -13.73 18.60 8.32
C LEU A 367 -14.68 19.44 9.19
N PRO A 368 -15.05 18.98 10.40
CA PRO A 368 -15.90 19.75 11.30
C PRO A 368 -15.35 21.15 11.61
N GLU A 369 -14.03 21.27 11.78
CA GLU A 369 -13.33 22.55 11.99
C GLU A 369 -13.50 23.50 10.79
N GLU A 370 -13.36 22.99 9.56
CA GLU A 370 -13.55 23.76 8.32
C GLU A 370 -15.01 24.22 8.19
N THR A 371 -15.96 23.38 8.63
CA THR A 371 -17.39 23.72 8.61
C THR A 371 -17.67 24.89 9.56
N GLN A 372 -17.12 24.86 10.77
CA GLN A 372 -17.26 25.94 11.74
C GLN A 372 -16.63 27.24 11.23
N GLU A 373 -15.43 27.19 10.64
CA GLU A 373 -14.79 28.36 10.05
C GLU A 373 -15.61 28.94 8.89
N MET A 374 -16.17 28.09 8.02
CA MET A 374 -17.05 28.52 6.94
C MET A 374 -18.33 29.18 7.47
N GLU A 375 -18.95 28.62 8.50
CA GLU A 375 -20.13 29.19 9.16
C GLU A 375 -19.81 30.55 9.80
N ASP A 376 -18.68 30.67 10.50
CA ASP A 376 -18.22 31.92 11.10
C ASP A 376 -17.97 33.00 10.04
N ILE A 377 -17.32 32.65 8.91
CA ILE A 377 -17.10 33.56 7.77
C ILE A 377 -18.44 34.00 7.16
N ILE A 378 -19.38 33.07 6.95
CA ILE A 378 -20.71 33.37 6.41
C ILE A 378 -21.47 34.30 7.37
N PHE A 379 -21.42 34.03 8.68
CA PHE A 379 -22.07 34.84 9.70
C PHE A 379 -21.46 36.25 9.81
N CYS A 380 -20.13 36.38 9.71
CA CYS A 380 -19.44 37.66 9.61
C CYS A 380 -19.84 38.44 8.34
N ARG A 381 -20.00 37.78 7.20
CA ARG A 381 -20.47 38.43 5.96
C ARG A 381 -21.94 38.86 6.07
N GLN A 382 -22.80 38.04 6.64
CA GLN A 382 -24.22 38.38 6.85
C GLN A 382 -24.40 39.54 7.82
N SER A 383 -23.63 39.61 8.90
CA SER A 383 -23.69 40.73 9.85
C SER A 383 -23.23 42.06 9.24
N HIS A 384 -22.29 42.04 8.28
CA HIS A 384 -21.97 43.23 7.48
C HIS A 384 -23.11 43.66 6.55
N VAL A 385 -23.82 42.72 5.93
CA VAL A 385 -24.97 43.03 5.06
C VAL A 385 -26.18 43.55 5.86
N ILE A 386 -26.41 43.04 7.06
CA ILE A 386 -27.52 43.50 7.93
C ILE A 386 -27.22 44.89 8.52
N ASN A 387 -25.96 45.22 8.81
CA ASN A 387 -25.59 46.55 9.29
C ASN A 387 -25.61 47.64 8.21
N GLU A 388 -25.49 47.30 6.92
CA GLU A 388 -25.72 48.27 5.84
C GLU A 388 -27.22 48.44 5.49
N GLY A 389 -28.08 47.51 5.92
CA GLY A 389 -29.53 47.56 5.69
C GLY A 389 -30.33 48.33 6.75
N MET A 390 -29.68 48.88 7.79
CA MET A 390 -30.36 49.60 8.87
C MET A 390 -29.94 51.08 8.91
N PHE A 391 -30.14 51.78 7.79
CA PHE A 391 -30.36 53.23 7.77
C PHE A 391 -31.79 53.48 7.26
N ILE A 392 -32.74 53.59 8.20
CA ILE A 392 -33.99 54.35 8.02
C ILE A 392 -34.05 55.37 9.15
#